data_AF-A0A9P6BMF5-F1
#
_entry.id   AF-A0A9P6BMF5-F1
#
_cell.length_a   1.000
_cell.length_b   1.000
_cell.length_c   1.000
_cell.angle_alpha   90.00
_cell.angle_beta   90.00
_cell.angle_gamma   90.00
#
_symmetry.space_group_name_H-M   'P 1'
#
loop_
_entity.id
_entity.type
_entity.pdbx_description
1 polymer ?
#
loop_
_entity_poly.entity_id
_entity_poly.type
_entity_poly.pdbx_seq_one_letter_code
_entity_poly.pdbx_strand_id
1 'polypeptide(L)'
;MVNLTLYTVKAVVMLDSEGGRVLAKYFGSDYSSAKDQKAFEKGLYDKTKRAPHGEILLFDNQVVLYRFHEDVFFYIVGMPEENEAMLLVILNAFSDAVSMLLRHQISKRVILENLDLVVLALDETIDEGIVLETDPSAIVARVSKPRENLSDVPLSEQTLIQAYQTAKEKFGTALLK
;
A
#
# COMPACT_ATOMS: atom_id res chain seq x y z
N MET A 1 22.09 18.46 13.56
CA MET A 1 22.86 17.65 12.59
C MET A 1 21.85 17.18 11.55
N VAL A 2 22.23 17.11 10.28
CA VAL A 2 21.31 16.56 9.26
C VAL A 2 21.27 15.05 9.44
N ASN A 3 20.09 14.49 9.70
CA ASN A 3 19.91 13.05 9.73
C ASN A 3 20.03 12.53 8.27
N LEU A 4 20.95 11.60 8.04
CA LEU A 4 21.24 11.01 6.73
C LEU A 4 20.80 9.54 6.64
N THR A 5 20.03 9.06 7.62
CA THR A 5 19.51 7.69 7.60
C THR A 5 18.37 7.56 6.59
N LEU A 6 18.28 6.38 5.97
CA LEU A 6 17.15 6.03 5.08
C LEU A 6 15.89 5.62 5.84
N TYR A 7 15.99 5.43 7.16
CA TYR A 7 14.90 5.00 8.02
C TYR A 7 13.96 6.16 8.34
N THR A 8 13.01 6.42 7.45
CA THR A 8 12.08 7.53 7.61
C THR A 8 10.83 7.13 8.40
N VAL A 9 10.32 5.93 8.17
CA VAL A 9 9.03 5.49 8.74
C VAL A 9 9.26 4.58 9.94
N LYS A 10 8.70 4.95 11.09
CA LYS A 10 8.72 4.15 12.31
C LYS A 10 7.58 3.13 12.36
N ALA A 11 6.39 3.52 11.92
CA ALA A 11 5.24 2.64 11.90
C ALA A 11 4.21 3.04 10.84
N VAL A 12 3.49 2.04 10.33
CA VAL A 12 2.23 2.22 9.60
C VAL A 12 1.13 1.57 10.41
N VAL A 13 0.04 2.31 10.64
CA VAL A 13 -1.09 1.82 11.42
C VAL A 13 -2.38 2.15 10.67
N MET A 14 -3.31 1.20 10.68
CA MET A 14 -4.69 1.39 10.24
C MET A 14 -5.62 1.04 11.40
N LEU A 15 -6.45 2.01 11.79
CA LEU A 15 -7.44 1.84 12.86
C LEU A 15 -8.84 2.03 12.28
N ASP A 16 -9.82 1.32 12.83
CA ASP A 16 -11.21 1.57 12.51
C ASP A 16 -11.75 2.84 13.21
N SER A 17 -12.99 3.17 12.90
CA SER A 17 -13.73 4.29 13.48
C SER A 17 -14.02 4.15 14.98
N GLU A 18 -13.74 3.01 15.60
CA GLU A 18 -13.88 2.72 17.03
C GLU A 18 -12.52 2.67 17.77
N GLY A 19 -11.40 2.80 17.04
CA GLY A 19 -10.04 2.68 17.56
C GLY A 19 -9.53 1.24 17.66
N GLY A 20 -10.24 0.29 17.05
CA GLY A 20 -9.80 -1.09 16.84
C GLY A 20 -8.72 -1.18 15.76
N ARG A 21 -7.69 -2.00 16.02
CA ARG A 21 -6.59 -2.24 15.08
C ARG A 21 -7.07 -3.07 13.89
N VAL A 22 -6.91 -2.54 12.68
CA VAL A 22 -7.11 -3.28 11.42
C VAL A 22 -5.77 -3.85 10.95
N LEU A 23 -4.74 -3.01 10.90
CA LEU A 23 -3.38 -3.37 10.51
C LEU A 23 -2.39 -2.51 11.28
N ALA A 24 -1.29 -3.07 11.76
CA ALA A 24 -0.21 -2.29 12.34
C ALA A 24 1.14 -2.97 12.07
N LYS A 25 2.07 -2.22 11.50
CA LYS A 25 3.45 -2.65 11.24
C LYS A 25 4.39 -1.61 11.84
N TYR A 26 5.23 -2.04 12.77
CA TYR A 26 6.23 -1.23 13.45
C TYR A 26 7.61 -1.67 12.97
N PHE A 27 8.43 -0.74 12.52
CA PHE A 27 9.76 -1.01 11.93
C PHE A 27 10.91 -0.76 12.91
N GLY A 28 10.65 -0.09 14.04
CA GLY A 28 11.65 0.20 15.08
C GLY A 28 11.49 -0.64 16.35
N SER A 29 12.49 -0.58 17.23
CA SER A 29 12.51 -1.26 18.53
C SER A 29 11.69 -0.55 19.63
N ASP A 30 11.22 0.66 19.36
CA ASP A 30 10.57 1.54 20.35
C ASP A 30 9.28 0.96 20.93
N TYR A 31 8.57 0.12 20.16
CA TYR A 31 7.33 -0.54 20.57
C TYR A 31 7.46 -2.06 20.54
N SER A 32 8.34 -2.57 21.39
CA SER A 32 8.69 -4.00 21.48
C SER A 32 7.59 -4.86 22.14
N SER A 33 6.69 -4.27 22.93
CA SER A 33 5.56 -5.00 23.53
C SER A 33 4.23 -4.67 22.85
N ALA A 34 3.38 -5.69 22.67
CA ALA A 34 2.03 -5.51 22.14
C ALA A 34 1.14 -4.61 23.04
N LYS A 35 1.48 -4.49 24.33
CA LYS A 35 0.78 -3.62 25.28
C LYS A 35 1.09 -2.15 24.98
N ASP A 36 2.35 -1.83 24.70
CA ASP A 36 2.79 -0.46 24.42
C ASP A 36 2.26 0.02 23.08
N GLN A 37 2.26 -0.85 22.06
CA GLN A 37 1.62 -0.58 20.76
C GLN A 37 0.13 -0.22 20.92
N LYS A 38 -0.63 -1.01 21.69
CA LYS A 38 -2.05 -0.73 21.93
C LYS A 38 -2.29 0.56 22.71
N ALA A 39 -1.41 0.90 23.65
CA ALA A 39 -1.49 2.15 24.38
C ALA A 39 -1.24 3.36 23.47
N PHE A 40 -0.25 3.25 22.58
CA PHE A 40 0.07 4.25 21.57
C PHE A 40 -1.09 4.45 20.58
N GLU A 41 -1.61 3.36 20.01
CA GLU A 41 -2.76 3.37 19.07
C GLU A 41 -4.00 4.02 19.68
N LYS A 42 -4.31 3.69 20.93
CA LYS A 42 -5.42 4.31 21.66
C LYS A 42 -5.21 5.81 21.83
N GLY A 43 -3.99 6.23 22.18
CA GLY A 43 -3.64 7.63 22.33
C GLY A 43 -3.74 8.41 21.01
N LEU A 44 -3.31 7.81 19.91
CA LEU A 44 -3.45 8.35 18.56
C LEU A 44 -4.91 8.56 18.19
N TYR A 45 -5.71 7.51 18.29
CA TYR A 45 -7.12 7.56 17.95
C TYR A 45 -7.88 8.60 18.79
N ASP A 46 -7.59 8.70 20.10
CA ASP A 46 -8.21 9.70 20.98
C ASP A 46 -7.94 11.16 20.55
N LYS A 47 -6.80 11.41 19.89
CA LYS A 47 -6.43 12.71 19.35
C LYS A 47 -7.07 12.95 17.98
N THR A 48 -7.01 11.97 17.08
CA THR A 48 -7.46 12.16 15.69
C THR A 48 -8.98 12.09 15.53
N LYS A 49 -9.70 11.36 16.39
CA LYS A 49 -11.18 11.28 16.33
C LYS A 49 -11.88 12.63 16.47
N ARG A 50 -11.23 13.61 17.10
CA ARG A 50 -11.77 14.97 17.29
C ARG A 50 -11.62 15.84 16.04
N ALA A 51 -10.71 15.48 15.14
CA ALA A 51 -10.38 16.24 13.94
C ALA A 51 -10.10 15.26 12.78
N PRO A 52 -11.14 14.61 12.22
CA PRO A 52 -10.96 13.58 11.19
C PRO A 52 -10.41 14.13 9.87
N HIS A 53 -10.57 15.44 9.62
CA HIS A 53 -10.05 16.13 8.44
C HIS A 53 -8.65 16.74 8.63
N GLY A 54 -8.00 16.47 9.76
CA GLY A 54 -6.60 16.85 9.93
C GLY A 54 -5.68 15.89 9.17
N GLU A 55 -4.51 16.39 8.77
CA GLU A 55 -3.52 15.60 8.03
C GLU A 55 -2.26 15.32 8.85
N ILE A 56 -1.92 16.19 9.81
CA ILE A 56 -0.66 16.16 10.56
C ILE A 56 -0.92 16.32 12.06
N LEU A 57 -0.24 15.53 12.88
CA LEU A 57 -0.28 15.56 14.33
C LEU A 57 1.12 15.30 14.89
N LEU A 58 1.54 16.10 15.89
CA LEU A 58 2.69 15.76 16.72
C LEU A 58 2.20 15.00 17.95
N PHE A 59 2.62 13.75 18.11
CA PHE A 59 2.22 12.90 19.23
C PHE A 59 3.42 12.12 19.76
N ASP A 60 3.64 12.16 21.09
CA ASP A 60 4.74 11.45 21.76
C ASP A 60 6.13 11.71 21.15
N ASN A 61 6.39 12.98 20.79
CA ASN A 61 7.62 13.41 20.10
C ASN A 61 7.85 12.69 18.76
N GLN A 62 6.78 12.32 18.05
CA GLN A 62 6.79 11.73 16.73
C GLN A 62 5.83 12.50 15.82
N VAL A 63 6.23 12.71 14.57
CA VAL A 63 5.33 13.28 13.56
C VAL A 63 4.44 12.15 13.06
N VAL A 64 3.14 12.36 13.12
CA VAL A 64 2.14 11.41 12.64
C VAL A 64 1.28 12.07 11.58
N LEU A 65 1.29 11.48 10.40
CA LEU A 65 0.44 11.87 9.29
C LEU A 65 -0.73 10.91 9.26
N TYR A 66 -1.94 11.44 9.04
CA TYR A 66 -3.12 10.59 9.02
C TYR A 66 -4.15 11.03 7.99
N ARG A 67 -4.95 10.07 7.55
CA ARG A 67 -6.07 10.28 6.63
C ARG A 67 -7.24 9.39 7.02
N PHE A 68 -8.44 9.96 6.98
CA PHE A 68 -9.68 9.25 7.26
C PHE A 68 -10.44 8.94 5.97
N HIS A 69 -10.80 7.67 5.77
CA HIS A 69 -11.63 7.19 4.67
C HIS A 69 -12.80 6.38 5.23
N GLU A 70 -14.02 6.86 5.01
CA GLU A 70 -15.30 6.26 5.46
C GLU A 70 -15.36 5.87 6.95
N ASP A 71 -14.77 4.74 7.33
CA ASP A 71 -14.72 4.18 8.67
C ASP A 71 -13.31 3.69 9.09
N VAL A 72 -12.26 4.04 8.34
CA VAL A 72 -10.87 3.65 8.60
C VAL A 72 -9.94 4.87 8.59
N PHE A 73 -9.06 4.93 9.58
CA PHE A 73 -7.94 5.85 9.63
C PHE A 73 -6.66 5.17 9.17
N PHE A 74 -5.93 5.83 8.27
CA PHE A 74 -4.58 5.49 7.86
C PHE A 74 -3.60 6.40 8.59
N TYR A 75 -2.53 5.83 9.14
CA TYR A 75 -1.49 6.55 9.87
C TYR A 75 -0.10 6.17 9.36
N ILE A 76 0.73 7.17 9.14
CA ILE A 76 2.18 7.04 8.95
C ILE A 76 2.87 7.76 10.10
N VAL A 77 3.73 7.06 10.82
CA VAL A 77 4.48 7.58 11.96
C VAL A 77 5.94 7.73 11.56
N GLY A 78 6.48 8.93 11.69
CA GLY A 78 7.87 9.27 11.41
C GLY A 78 8.60 9.82 12.64
N MET A 79 9.89 10.05 12.48
CA MET A 79 10.70 10.73 13.51
C MET A 79 10.38 12.23 13.56
N PRO A 80 10.59 12.90 14.72
CA PRO A 80 10.32 14.33 14.88
C PRO A 80 11.13 15.24 13.95
N GLU A 81 12.22 14.72 13.39
CA GLU A 81 13.15 15.44 12.51
C GLU A 81 12.89 15.16 11.02
N GLU A 82 11.95 14.26 10.69
CA GLU A 82 11.66 13.87 9.31
C GLU A 82 10.81 14.88 8.56
N ASN A 83 10.97 14.90 7.25
CA ASN A 83 10.21 15.79 6.39
C ASN A 83 8.74 15.33 6.28
N GLU A 84 7.82 16.15 6.79
CA GLU A 84 6.39 15.82 6.82
C GLU A 84 5.78 15.74 5.42
N ALA A 85 6.31 16.51 4.46
CA ALA A 85 5.84 16.46 3.07
C ALA A 85 6.17 15.10 2.43
N MET A 86 7.32 14.51 2.77
CA MET A 86 7.67 13.18 2.29
C MET A 86 6.78 12.10 2.92
N LEU A 87 6.52 12.19 4.22
CA LEU A 87 5.58 11.30 4.92
C LEU A 87 4.16 11.40 4.36
N LEU A 88 3.72 12.59 3.99
CA LEU A 88 2.42 12.81 3.33
C LEU A 88 2.38 12.15 1.95
N VAL A 89 3.45 12.24 1.16
CA VAL A 89 3.53 11.55 -0.14
C VAL A 89 3.41 10.04 0.05
N ILE A 90 4.07 9.46 1.06
CA ILE A 90 3.99 8.02 1.36
C ILE A 90 2.58 7.62 1.79
N LEU A 91 1.95 8.41 2.67
CA LEU A 91 0.57 8.19 3.11
C LEU A 91 -0.40 8.19 1.92
N ASN A 92 -0.25 9.16 1.02
CA ASN A 92 -1.06 9.25 -0.20
C ASN A 92 -0.80 8.06 -1.11
N ALA A 93 0.47 7.72 -1.35
CA ALA A 93 0.88 6.61 -2.19
C ALA A 93 0.22 5.29 -1.75
N PHE A 94 0.33 4.98 -0.46
CA PHE A 94 -0.26 3.78 0.12
C PHE A 94 -1.79 3.81 0.10
N SER A 95 -2.40 4.92 0.53
CA SER A 95 -3.86 5.07 0.57
C SER A 95 -4.49 4.97 -0.81
N ASP A 96 -3.87 5.58 -1.82
CA ASP A 96 -4.35 5.56 -3.20
C ASP A 96 -4.10 4.20 -3.85
N ALA A 97 -2.98 3.52 -3.56
CA ALA A 97 -2.73 2.16 -4.01
C ALA A 97 -3.79 1.18 -3.44
N VAL A 98 -4.10 1.29 -2.14
CA VAL A 98 -5.17 0.51 -1.50
C VAL A 98 -6.53 0.83 -2.14
N SER A 99 -6.81 2.12 -2.38
CA SER A 99 -8.02 2.55 -3.11
C SER A 99 -8.16 1.86 -4.46
N MET A 100 -7.09 1.87 -5.27
CA MET A 100 -7.07 1.27 -6.59
C MET A 100 -7.25 -0.25 -6.55
N LEU A 101 -6.56 -0.94 -5.63
CA LEU A 101 -6.68 -2.39 -5.44
C LEU A 101 -8.11 -2.80 -5.02
N LEU A 102 -8.75 -1.99 -4.19
CA LEU A 102 -10.11 -2.22 -3.67
C LEU A 102 -11.21 -1.55 -4.51
N ARG A 103 -10.91 -1.13 -5.75
CA ARG A 103 -11.87 -0.53 -6.69
C ARG A 103 -12.60 0.69 -6.10
N HIS A 104 -11.85 1.53 -5.39
CA HIS A 104 -12.29 2.76 -4.72
C HIS A 104 -13.28 2.55 -3.57
N GLN A 105 -13.35 1.34 -3.01
CA GLN A 105 -14.14 1.04 -1.82
C GLN A 105 -13.22 0.83 -0.62
N ILE A 106 -12.94 1.91 0.11
CA ILE A 106 -12.09 1.88 1.29
C ILE A 106 -12.98 1.86 2.53
N SER A 107 -13.49 0.68 2.87
CA SER A 107 -14.19 0.44 4.14
C SER A 107 -13.49 -0.66 4.92
N LYS A 108 -13.65 -0.66 6.26
CA LYS A 108 -13.09 -1.68 7.16
C LYS A 108 -13.39 -3.09 6.66
N ARG A 109 -14.64 -3.33 6.26
CA ARG A 109 -15.08 -4.64 5.77
C ARG A 109 -14.30 -5.07 4.53
N VAL A 110 -14.21 -4.20 3.53
CA VAL A 110 -13.54 -4.52 2.25
C VAL A 110 -12.04 -4.70 2.44
N ILE A 111 -11.41 -3.90 3.31
CA ILE A 111 -10.00 -4.06 3.68
C ILE A 111 -9.76 -5.41 4.36
N LEU A 112 -10.63 -5.83 5.28
CA LEU A 112 -10.48 -7.13 5.96
C LEU A 112 -10.72 -8.31 5.02
N GLU A 113 -11.64 -8.19 4.06
CA GLU A 113 -11.88 -9.21 3.03
C GLU A 113 -10.70 -9.38 2.06
N ASN A 114 -9.88 -8.34 1.87
CA ASN A 114 -8.74 -8.31 0.94
C ASN A 114 -7.43 -7.90 1.64
N LEU A 115 -7.23 -8.37 2.88
CA LEU A 115 -6.11 -7.94 3.72
C LEU A 115 -4.74 -8.34 3.13
N ASP A 116 -4.69 -9.45 2.40
CA ASP A 116 -3.52 -9.93 1.66
C ASP A 116 -3.02 -8.89 0.66
N LEU A 117 -3.90 -8.31 -0.15
CA LEU A 117 -3.55 -7.26 -1.11
C LEU A 117 -3.05 -6.00 -0.41
N VAL A 118 -3.68 -5.62 0.71
CA VAL A 118 -3.29 -4.44 1.50
C VAL A 118 -1.91 -4.62 2.13
N VAL A 119 -1.61 -5.81 2.66
CA VAL A 119 -0.28 -6.12 3.23
C VAL A 119 0.79 -6.14 2.13
N LEU A 120 0.49 -6.70 0.96
CA LEU A 120 1.43 -6.67 -0.18
C LEU A 120 1.67 -5.23 -0.67
N ALA A 121 0.64 -4.40 -0.74
CA ALA A 121 0.79 -2.98 -1.08
C ALA A 121 1.66 -2.25 -0.06
N LEU A 122 1.54 -2.58 1.22
CA LEU A 122 2.39 -2.02 2.26
C LEU A 122 3.85 -2.42 2.06
N ASP A 123 4.13 -3.69 1.79
CA ASP A 123 5.49 -4.21 1.57
C ASP A 123 6.15 -3.60 0.31
N GLU A 124 5.38 -3.34 -0.76
CA GLU A 124 5.88 -2.64 -1.95
C GLU A 124 6.09 -1.13 -1.72
N THR A 125 5.42 -0.53 -0.72
CA THR A 125 5.58 0.90 -0.38
C THR A 125 6.76 1.13 0.57
N ILE A 126 6.83 0.34 1.65
CA ILE A 126 7.78 0.53 2.75
C ILE A 126 8.35 -0.82 3.18
N ASP A 127 9.69 -0.91 3.17
CA ASP A 127 10.43 -2.06 3.66
C ASP A 127 11.36 -1.67 4.80
N GLU A 128 11.21 -2.33 5.95
CA GLU A 128 11.95 -2.06 7.20
C GLU A 128 12.07 -0.55 7.59
N GLY A 129 11.05 0.26 7.25
CA GLY A 129 11.04 1.71 7.52
C GLY A 129 11.71 2.57 6.45
N ILE A 130 12.21 1.96 5.37
CA ILE A 130 12.75 2.59 4.18
C ILE A 130 11.64 2.67 3.12
N VAL A 131 11.53 3.82 2.47
CA VAL A 131 10.55 4.05 1.41
C VAL A 131 11.07 3.44 0.10
N LEU A 132 10.28 2.57 -0.51
CA LEU A 132 10.65 1.91 -1.77
C LEU A 132 9.99 2.57 -2.99
N GLU A 133 8.68 2.81 -2.92
CA GLU A 133 7.89 3.32 -4.03
C GLU A 133 6.87 4.34 -3.54
N THR A 134 6.67 5.39 -4.32
CA THR A 134 5.74 6.49 -4.01
C THR A 134 4.67 6.69 -5.07
N ASP A 135 4.76 5.98 -6.21
CA ASP A 135 3.70 6.00 -7.22
C ASP A 135 2.66 4.89 -6.94
N PRO A 136 1.38 5.24 -6.67
CA PRO A 136 0.30 4.28 -6.49
C PRO A 136 0.18 3.28 -7.64
N SER A 137 0.33 3.75 -8.89
CA SER A 137 0.14 2.92 -10.08
C SER A 137 1.22 1.85 -10.20
N ALA A 138 2.47 2.21 -9.90
CA ALA A 138 3.59 1.28 -9.82
C ALA A 138 3.38 0.23 -8.71
N ILE A 139 2.94 0.64 -7.52
CA ILE A 139 2.65 -0.27 -6.40
C ILE A 139 1.58 -1.29 -6.82
N VAL A 140 0.44 -0.82 -7.33
CA VAL A 140 -0.65 -1.69 -7.79
C VAL A 140 -0.19 -2.65 -8.89
N ALA A 141 0.61 -2.17 -9.84
CA ALA A 141 1.13 -3.01 -10.92
C ALA A 141 2.06 -4.11 -10.43
N ARG A 142 2.79 -3.93 -9.32
CA ARG A 142 3.64 -4.97 -8.72
C ARG A 142 2.83 -5.97 -7.92
N VAL A 143 1.88 -5.49 -7.11
CA VAL A 143 0.98 -6.32 -6.30
C VAL A 143 0.02 -7.16 -7.16
N SER A 144 -0.50 -6.58 -8.24
CA SER A 144 -1.53 -7.21 -9.09
C SER A 144 -0.96 -8.18 -10.11
N LYS A 145 0.36 -8.16 -10.37
CA LYS A 145 0.99 -9.16 -11.23
C LYS A 145 1.00 -10.47 -10.44
N PRO A 146 0.32 -11.53 -10.92
CA PRO A 146 0.66 -12.86 -10.45
C PRO A 146 2.17 -12.99 -10.60
N ARG A 147 2.88 -13.52 -9.59
CA ARG A 147 4.24 -14.02 -9.80
C ARG A 147 4.16 -14.81 -11.09
N GLU A 148 4.89 -14.39 -12.12
CA GLU A 148 5.00 -15.18 -13.34
C GLU A 148 5.69 -16.48 -12.92
N ASN A 149 4.90 -17.45 -12.46
CA ASN A 149 5.20 -18.83 -12.69
C ASN A 149 5.39 -18.87 -14.20
N LEU A 150 6.63 -18.99 -14.64
CA LEU A 150 7.07 -19.13 -16.03
C LEU A 150 6.45 -20.36 -16.73
N SER A 151 5.35 -20.91 -16.21
CA SER A 151 4.70 -22.13 -16.64
C SER A 151 3.26 -21.96 -17.11
N ASP A 152 2.60 -20.81 -16.93
CA ASP A 152 1.21 -20.65 -17.38
C ASP A 152 0.95 -19.26 -17.98
N VAL A 153 1.53 -19.01 -19.16
CA VAL A 153 0.98 -18.01 -20.08
C VAL A 153 -0.23 -18.65 -20.75
N PRO A 154 -1.48 -18.21 -20.51
CA PRO A 154 -2.58 -18.60 -21.36
C PRO A 154 -2.37 -17.90 -22.70
N LEU A 155 -1.83 -18.66 -23.65
CA LEU A 155 -1.60 -18.29 -25.04
C LEU A 155 -2.90 -17.70 -25.61
N SER A 156 -2.96 -16.37 -25.67
CA SER A 156 -4.12 -15.60 -26.14
C SER A 156 -4.57 -16.08 -27.52
N GLU A 157 -5.88 -16.16 -27.72
CA GLU A 157 -6.55 -16.45 -29.00
C GLU A 157 -6.04 -15.57 -30.16
N GLN A 158 -5.44 -14.42 -29.87
CA GLN A 158 -4.75 -13.59 -30.87
C GLN A 158 -3.58 -14.31 -31.56
N THR A 159 -2.86 -15.19 -30.86
CA THR A 159 -1.76 -15.98 -31.42
C THR A 159 -2.28 -17.04 -32.38
N LEU A 160 -3.43 -17.65 -32.07
CA LEU A 160 -4.10 -18.63 -32.93
C LEU A 160 -4.65 -17.97 -34.20
N ILE A 161 -5.24 -16.77 -34.08
CA ILE A 161 -5.75 -16.03 -35.24
C ILE A 161 -4.59 -15.62 -36.16
N GLN A 162 -3.47 -15.15 -35.61
CA GLN A 162 -2.28 -14.81 -36.40
C GLN A 162 -1.66 -16.06 -37.05
N ALA A 163 -1.54 -17.17 -36.33
CA ALA A 163 -1.03 -18.43 -36.88
C ALA A 163 -1.93 -18.99 -38.00
N TYR A 164 -3.25 -18.87 -37.87
CA TYR A 164 -4.21 -19.27 -38.91
C TYR A 164 -4.09 -18.40 -40.15
N GLN A 165 -3.92 -17.09 -40.00
CA GLN A 165 -3.70 -16.17 -41.12
C GLN A 165 -2.40 -16.51 -41.86
N THR A 166 -1.30 -16.73 -41.14
CA THR A 166 -0.01 -17.12 -41.75
C THR A 166 -0.09 -18.49 -42.43
N ALA A 167 -0.81 -19.46 -41.84
CA ALA A 167 -1.04 -20.76 -42.47
C ALA A 167 -1.85 -20.61 -43.77
N LYS A 168 -2.94 -19.83 -43.76
CA LYS A 168 -3.79 -19.58 -44.93
C LYS A 168 -3.00 -18.95 -46.07
N GLU A 169 -2.12 -17.99 -45.79
CA GLU A 169 -1.27 -17.36 -46.80
C GLU A 169 -0.28 -18.35 -47.42
N LYS A 170 0.34 -19.21 -46.60
CA LYS A 170 1.28 -20.25 -47.07
C LYS A 170 0.59 -21.34 -47.89
N PHE A 171 -0.63 -21.76 -47.52
CA PHE A 171 -1.41 -22.71 -48.32
C PHE A 171 -1.89 -22.10 -49.64
N GLY A 172 -2.33 -20.83 -49.62
CA GLY A 172 -2.74 -20.13 -50.84
C GLY A 172 -1.61 -20.00 -51.86
N THR A 173 -0.39 -19.72 -51.40
CA THR A 173 0.80 -19.64 -52.27
C THR A 173 1.31 -21.00 -52.74
N ALA A 174 1.11 -22.08 -51.96
CA ALA A 174 1.47 -23.43 -52.37
C ALA A 174 0.51 -24.03 -53.42
N LEU A 175 -0.77 -23.65 -53.42
CA LEU A 175 -1.76 -24.10 -54.41
C LEU A 175 -1.71 -23.36 -55.74
N LEU A 176 -1.06 -22.19 -55.79
CA LEU A 176 -0.87 -21.38 -57.00
C LEU A 176 0.43 -21.70 -57.75
N LYS A 177 1.10 -22.82 -57.41
CA LYS A 177 2.35 -23.27 -58.04
C LYS A 177 2.20 -24.61 -58.73
#